data_AF-T1BFB9-F1
#
_entry.id   AF-T1BFB9-F1
#
_cell.length_a   1.000
_cell.length_b   1.000
_cell.length_c   1.000
_cell.angle_alpha   90.00
_cell.angle_beta   90.00
_cell.angle_gamma   90.00
#
_symmetry.space_group_name_H-M   'P 1'
#
loop_
_entity.id
_entity.type
_entity.pdbx_description
1 polymer ?
#
loop_
_entity_poly.entity_id
_entity_poly.type
_entity_poly.pdbx_seq_one_letter_code
_entity_poly.pdbx_strand_id
1 'polypeptide(L)'
;MTLALRIIERLDTTAAADWDALRPDDNPFLCHAFLAGLEQHGCLRAEWGWQAQHLGLFEDDRLVAAAPLYLKFNSHGEFVFDHAWAQALERAGGDYYPKLLCAVP
;
A
#
# COMPACT_ATOMS: atom_id res chain seq x y z
N MET A 1 3.43 -23.98 -12.44
CA MET A 1 3.54 -22.52 -12.44
C MET A 1 2.15 -21.97 -12.21
N THR A 2 1.86 -21.59 -10.98
CA THR A 2 0.57 -21.00 -10.59
C THR A 2 0.80 -19.57 -10.13
N LEU A 3 0.02 -18.64 -10.65
CA LEU A 3 0.01 -17.26 -10.18
C LEU A 3 -0.98 -17.10 -9.01
N ALA A 4 -0.54 -16.40 -7.96
CA ALA A 4 -1.37 -16.11 -6.79
C ALA A 4 -1.14 -14.67 -6.31
N LEU A 5 -2.23 -13.97 -5.99
CA LEU A 5 -2.18 -12.70 -5.30
C LEU A 5 -2.13 -12.94 -3.78
N ARG A 6 -1.26 -12.21 -3.09
CA ARG A 6 -1.13 -12.24 -1.63
C ARG A 6 -1.05 -10.81 -1.10
N ILE A 7 -1.68 -10.57 0.04
CA ILE A 7 -1.50 -9.33 0.80
C ILE A 7 -0.28 -9.50 1.69
N ILE A 8 0.59 -8.49 1.68
CA ILE A 8 1.77 -8.37 2.52
C ILE A 8 1.47 -7.25 3.52
N GLU A 9 1.11 -7.63 4.75
CA GLU A 9 0.69 -6.68 5.80
C GLU A 9 1.86 -5.92 6.43
N ARG A 10 3.08 -6.43 6.25
CA ARG A 10 4.33 -5.84 6.70
C ARG A 10 5.40 -6.06 5.65
N LEU A 11 6.04 -5.00 5.20
CA LEU A 11 7.01 -5.13 4.11
C LEU A 11 8.30 -5.83 4.57
N ASP A 12 8.60 -5.78 5.86
CA ASP A 12 9.79 -6.42 6.43
C ASP A 12 9.74 -7.96 6.49
N THR A 13 8.60 -8.57 6.16
CA THR A 13 8.51 -10.03 5.94
C THR A 13 8.95 -10.45 4.53
N THR A 14 9.16 -9.50 3.63
CA THR A 14 9.65 -9.72 2.27
C THR A 14 11.14 -9.38 2.21
N ALA A 15 11.95 -10.21 1.55
CA ALA A 15 13.36 -9.91 1.37
C ALA A 15 13.52 -8.63 0.53
N ALA A 16 14.38 -7.71 0.99
CA ALA A 16 14.60 -6.43 0.32
C ALA A 16 15.03 -6.62 -1.15
N ALA A 17 15.89 -7.59 -1.42
CA ALA A 17 16.35 -7.91 -2.77
C ALA A 17 15.21 -8.34 -3.71
N ASP A 18 14.23 -9.11 -3.21
CA ASP A 18 13.10 -9.58 -4.02
C ASP A 18 12.16 -8.42 -4.38
N TRP A 19 11.94 -7.50 -3.44
CA TRP A 19 11.14 -6.29 -3.67
C TRP A 19 11.87 -5.32 -4.61
N ASP A 20 13.13 -5.00 -4.32
CA ASP A 20 13.89 -4.02 -5.06
C ASP A 20 14.17 -4.46 -6.51
N ALA A 21 14.21 -5.77 -6.78
CA ALA A 21 14.32 -6.32 -8.12
C ALA A 21 13.11 -6.00 -9.03
N LEU A 22 11.96 -5.62 -8.45
CA LEU A 22 10.77 -5.23 -9.20
C LEU A 22 10.73 -3.76 -9.60
N ARG A 23 11.66 -2.95 -9.09
CA ARG A 23 11.63 -1.50 -9.30
C ARG A 23 11.91 -1.16 -10.76
N PRO A 24 11.13 -0.27 -11.38
CA PRO A 24 11.36 0.14 -12.76
C PRO A 24 12.58 1.06 -12.91
N ASP A 25 12.96 1.75 -11.83
CA ASP A 25 14.03 2.75 -11.81
C ASP A 25 14.59 2.98 -10.39
N ASP A 26 15.50 3.96 -10.28
CA ASP A 26 16.17 4.34 -9.05
C ASP A 26 15.33 5.25 -8.12
N ASN A 27 14.00 5.36 -8.34
CA ASN A 27 13.13 6.14 -7.45
C ASN A 27 13.23 5.62 -5.99
N PRO A 28 13.73 6.44 -5.06
CA PRO A 28 13.99 5.99 -3.70
C PRO A 28 12.69 5.69 -2.94
N PHE A 29 11.56 6.23 -3.36
CA PHE A 29 10.30 6.09 -2.64
C PHE A 29 9.57 4.75 -2.89
N LEU A 30 10.08 3.96 -3.83
CA LEU A 30 9.61 2.60 -4.08
C LEU A 30 10.57 1.54 -3.52
N CYS A 31 11.72 1.94 -2.96
CA CYS A 31 12.66 0.97 -2.41
C CYS A 31 12.12 0.36 -1.11
N HIS A 32 12.52 -0.89 -0.88
CA HIS A 32 12.14 -1.64 0.32
C HIS A 32 12.48 -0.87 1.59
N ALA A 33 13.71 -0.35 1.68
CA ALA A 33 14.21 0.35 2.86
C ALA A 33 13.38 1.60 3.21
N PHE A 34 12.88 2.34 2.21
CA PHE A 34 12.03 3.50 2.44
C PHE A 34 10.66 3.07 2.98
N LEU A 35 9.96 2.20 2.26
CA LEU A 35 8.60 1.79 2.60
C LEU A 35 8.55 0.99 3.92
N ALA A 36 9.45 0.04 4.11
CA ALA A 36 9.57 -0.71 5.36
C ALA A 36 9.99 0.21 6.52
N GLY A 37 10.85 1.20 6.25
CA GLY A 37 11.23 2.21 7.24
C GLY A 37 10.03 3.03 7.74
N LEU A 38 9.12 3.45 6.85
CA LEU A 38 7.90 4.16 7.24
C LEU A 38 7.01 3.33 8.18
N GLU A 39 6.90 2.02 7.93
CA GLU A 39 6.18 1.10 8.80
C GLU A 39 6.87 0.95 10.16
N GLN A 40 8.17 0.66 10.15
CA GLN A 40 8.96 0.38 11.37
C GLN A 40 9.07 1.59 12.30
N HIS A 41 9.11 2.80 11.74
CA HIS A 41 9.27 4.04 12.50
C HIS A 41 7.93 4.75 12.80
N GLY A 42 6.79 4.10 12.52
CA GLY A 42 5.47 4.62 12.92
C GLY A 42 5.00 5.83 12.11
N CYS A 43 5.48 5.99 10.87
CA CYS A 43 4.94 6.97 9.94
C CYS A 43 3.55 6.54 9.43
N LEU A 44 3.32 5.23 9.30
CA LEU A 44 2.05 4.63 8.87
C LEU A 44 1.33 3.99 10.05
N ARG A 45 0.49 4.78 10.74
CA ARG A 45 -0.25 4.34 11.92
C ARG A 45 -1.73 4.19 11.64
N ALA A 46 -2.32 3.11 12.15
CA ALA A 46 -3.76 2.86 12.05
C ALA A 46 -4.59 3.98 12.71
N GLU A 47 -4.09 4.56 13.81
CA GLU A 47 -4.68 5.74 14.48
C GLU A 47 -4.79 6.96 13.56
N TRP A 48 -3.90 7.07 12.57
CA TRP A 48 -3.89 8.14 11.56
C TRP A 48 -4.60 7.70 10.27
N GLY A 49 -5.24 6.53 10.30
CA GLY A 49 -5.99 5.95 9.20
C GLY A 49 -5.15 5.18 8.19
N TRP A 50 -3.88 4.88 8.46
CA TRP A 50 -3.00 4.13 7.56
C TRP A 50 -2.81 2.69 8.04
N GLN A 51 -3.02 1.72 7.16
CA GLN A 51 -2.64 0.32 7.41
C GLN A 51 -2.00 -0.26 6.14
N ALA A 52 -0.77 -0.77 6.26
CA ALA A 52 -0.07 -1.42 5.15
C ALA A 52 -0.78 -2.72 4.74
N GLN A 53 -0.97 -2.88 3.43
CA GLN A 53 -1.64 -4.01 2.78
C GLN A 53 -1.04 -4.21 1.37
N HIS A 54 0.30 -4.18 1.24
CA HIS A 54 0.96 -4.25 -0.07
C HIS A 54 0.49 -5.47 -0.85
N LEU A 55 0.22 -5.29 -2.14
CA LEU A 55 -0.26 -6.38 -2.98
C LEU A 55 0.93 -7.02 -3.70
N GLY A 56 1.16 -8.31 -3.48
CA GLY A 56 2.17 -9.09 -4.19
C GLY A 56 1.54 -10.11 -5.13
N LEU A 57 2.09 -10.23 -6.35
CA LEU A 57 1.82 -11.32 -7.27
C LEU A 57 2.98 -12.31 -7.19
N PHE A 58 2.65 -13.56 -6.89
CA PHE A 58 3.60 -14.64 -6.74
C PHE A 58 3.42 -15.66 -7.86
N GLU A 59 4.53 -16.08 -8.46
CA GLU A 59 4.59 -17.27 -9.30
C GLU A 59 5.20 -18.39 -8.45
N ASP A 60 4.35 -19.35 -8.07
CA ASP A 60 4.61 -20.29 -6.99
C ASP A 60 4.94 -19.54 -5.68
N ASP A 61 6.21 -19.46 -5.26
CA ASP A 61 6.66 -18.67 -4.10
C ASP A 61 7.58 -17.49 -4.46
N ARG A 62 7.84 -17.28 -5.75
CA ARG A 62 8.66 -16.16 -6.22
C ARG A 62 7.80 -14.92 -6.40
N LEU A 63 8.18 -13.81 -5.76
CA LEU A 63 7.54 -12.52 -6.01
C LEU A 63 7.88 -12.03 -7.42
N VAL A 64 6.86 -11.75 -8.24
CA VAL A 64 7.04 -11.35 -9.66
C VAL A 64 6.45 -9.98 -9.99
N ALA A 65 5.55 -9.47 -9.16
CA ALA A 65 5.10 -8.08 -9.21
C ALA A 65 4.61 -7.67 -7.82
N ALA A 66 4.65 -6.37 -7.54
CA ALA A 66 4.13 -5.81 -6.30
C ALA A 66 3.61 -4.39 -6.50
N ALA A 67 2.70 -3.97 -5.63
CA ALA A 67 2.22 -2.60 -5.56
C ALA A 67 2.16 -2.15 -4.09
N PRO A 68 2.74 -0.98 -3.74
CA PRO A 68 2.49 -0.34 -2.46
C PRO A 68 1.00 -0.06 -2.32
N LEU A 69 0.38 -0.61 -1.28
CA LEU A 69 -1.06 -0.54 -1.11
C LEU A 69 -1.41 -0.42 0.37
N TYR A 70 -2.34 0.48 0.67
CA TYR A 70 -2.72 0.81 2.04
C TYR A 70 -4.22 0.81 2.20
N LEU A 71 -4.72 0.20 3.27
CA LEU A 71 -6.08 0.38 3.71
C LEU A 71 -6.18 1.72 4.44
N LYS A 72 -7.09 2.57 3.99
CA LYS A 72 -7.28 3.96 4.41
C LYS A 72 -8.66 4.16 5.03
N PHE A 73 -8.69 4.70 6.24
CA PHE A 73 -9.94 4.98 6.99
C PHE A 73 -10.38 6.45 6.93
N ASN A 74 -9.60 7.30 6.27
CA ASN A 74 -9.88 8.70 6.00
C ASN A 74 -9.01 9.16 4.81
N SER A 75 -9.16 10.39 4.34
CA SER A 75 -8.32 10.95 3.26
C SER A 75 -7.26 11.95 3.73
N HIS A 76 -7.04 12.06 5.04
CA HIS A 76 -5.99 12.94 5.57
C HIS A 76 -4.60 12.45 5.14
N GLY A 77 -3.71 13.41 4.87
CA GLY A 77 -2.34 13.14 4.44
C GLY A 77 -2.21 12.70 2.98
N GLU A 78 -3.30 12.69 2.21
CA GLU A 78 -3.24 12.43 0.76
C GLU A 78 -3.03 13.73 -0.01
N PHE A 79 -2.26 13.65 -1.10
CA PHE A 79 -2.09 14.79 -2.00
C PHE A 79 -3.30 15.00 -2.93
N VAL A 80 -4.03 13.92 -3.24
CA VAL A 80 -5.28 13.98 -3.98
C VAL A 80 -6.44 14.03 -2.98
N PHE A 81 -7.05 15.20 -2.86
CA PHE A 81 -8.18 15.42 -1.97
C PHE A 81 -9.47 14.91 -2.61
N ASP A 82 -9.84 13.67 -2.29
CA ASP A 82 -11.07 13.03 -2.75
C ASP A 82 -12.29 13.26 -1.83
N HIS A 83 -12.20 14.21 -0.88
CA HIS A 83 -13.27 14.49 0.08
C HIS A 83 -14.63 14.74 -0.57
N ALA A 84 -14.67 15.39 -1.74
CA ALA A 84 -15.92 15.62 -2.48
C ALA A 84 -16.55 14.30 -2.95
N TRP A 85 -15.74 13.32 -3.36
CA TRP A 85 -16.19 11.98 -3.75
C TRP A 85 -16.68 11.18 -2.55
N ALA A 86 -15.93 11.20 -1.45
CA ALA A 86 -16.33 10.57 -0.20
C ALA A 86 -17.70 11.10 0.27
N GLN A 87 -17.86 12.42 0.33
CA GLN A 87 -19.13 13.06 0.72
C GLN A 87 -20.28 12.72 -0.24
N ALA A 88 -20.01 12.65 -1.55
CA ALA A 88 -21.04 12.31 -2.52
C ALA A 88 -21.53 10.86 -2.35
N LEU A 89 -20.62 9.91 -2.14
CA LEU A 89 -20.97 8.50 -1.92
C LEU A 89 -21.70 8.29 -0.60
N GLU A 90 -21.23 8.92 0.48
CA GLU A 90 -21.90 8.86 1.79
C GLU A 90 -23.33 9.42 1.72
N ARG A 91 -23.54 10.53 1.01
CA ARG A 91 -24.90 11.08 0.77
C ARG A 91 -25.78 10.17 -0.06
N ALA A 92 -25.19 9.35 -0.93
CA ALA A 92 -25.89 8.32 -1.68
C ALA A 92 -26.13 7.03 -0.86
N GLY A 93 -25.67 6.98 0.40
CA GLY A 93 -25.84 5.85 1.31
C GLY A 93 -24.80 4.73 1.16
N GLY A 94 -23.68 5.00 0.49
CA GLY A 94 -22.56 4.07 0.36
C GLY A 94 -21.43 4.34 1.36
N ASP A 95 -20.63 3.33 1.61
CA ASP A 95 -19.44 3.43 2.46
C ASP A 95 -18.20 3.72 1.61
N TYR A 96 -17.64 4.93 1.74
CA TYR A 96 -16.40 5.28 1.04
C TYR A 96 -15.15 4.74 1.74
N TYR A 97 -15.21 4.62 3.06
CA TYR A 97 -14.14 4.07 3.88
C TYR A 97 -14.57 2.74 4.52
N PRO A 98 -13.62 1.80 4.75
CA PRO A 98 -12.22 1.92 4.37
C PRO A 98 -12.03 1.76 2.85
N LYS A 99 -11.06 2.47 2.29
CA LYS A 99 -10.66 2.39 0.89
C LYS A 99 -9.27 1.79 0.74
N LEU A 100 -8.95 1.25 -0.43
CA LEU A 100 -7.58 0.90 -0.79
C LEU A 100 -6.92 2.05 -1.55
N LEU A 101 -5.74 2.47 -1.09
CA LEU A 101 -4.92 3.50 -1.71
C LEU A 101 -3.62 2.87 -2.22
N CYS A 102 -3.44 2.86 -3.54
CA CYS A 102 -2.18 2.50 -4.18
C CYS A 102 -1.39 3.78 -4.43
N ALA A 103 -0.35 4.03 -3.63
CA ALA A 103 0.44 5.26 -3.68
C ALA A 103 1.79 5.10 -2.99
N VAL A 104 2.67 6.09 -3.17
CA VAL A 104 3.76 6.33 -2.20
C VAL A 104 3.19 7.23 -1.11
N PRO A 105 3.22 6.82 0.17
CA PRO A 105 2.71 7.60 1.28
C PRO A 105 3.61 8.78 1.69
#